data_AF-A0A1V6AZU5-F1
#
_entry.id   AF-A0A1V6AZU5-F1
#
_cell.length_a   1.000
_cell.length_b   1.000
_cell.length_c   1.000
_cell.angle_alpha   90.00
_cell.angle_beta   90.00
_cell.angle_gamma   90.00
#
_symmetry.space_group_name_H-M   'P 1'
#
loop_
_entity.id
_entity.type
_entity.pdbx_description
1 polymer ?
#
loop_
_entity_poly.entity_id
_entity_poly.type
_entity_poly.pdbx_seq_one_letter_code
_entity_poly.pdbx_strand_id
1 'polypeptide(L)'
;MLRTYKATIKNNHIEWDNDTNKVINSDSAVPVFITILDEPLPDDKKNRGKGMVSALNELVKLKAFSEVGDPVEFIREMRQDRPFPGREDADR
;
A
#
# COMPACT_ATOMS: atom_id res chain seq x y z
N MET A 1 -6.25 -28.80 22.16
CA MET A 1 -5.64 -27.46 22.31
C MET A 1 -4.79 -27.18 21.07
N LEU A 2 -4.96 -26.04 20.42
CA LEU A 2 -4.13 -25.63 19.29
C LEU A 2 -2.86 -24.95 19.81
N ARG A 3 -1.71 -25.27 19.24
CA ARG A 3 -0.43 -24.62 19.55
C ARG A 3 0.07 -23.92 18.29
N THR A 4 0.41 -22.64 18.41
CA THR A 4 0.94 -21.84 17.30
C THR A 4 2.45 -21.76 17.43
N TYR A 5 3.15 -22.07 16.35
CA TYR A 5 4.61 -21.97 16.26
C TYR A 5 4.98 -20.95 15.21
N LYS A 6 6.05 -20.20 15.48
CA LYS A 6 6.63 -19.28 14.51
C LYS A 6 7.57 -20.06 13.59
N ALA A 7 7.43 -19.84 12.29
CA ALA A 7 8.24 -20.45 11.26
C ALA A 7 8.36 -19.53 10.06
N THR A 8 9.38 -19.78 9.24
CA THR A 8 9.61 -19.10 7.97
C THR A 8 9.52 -20.13 6.84
N ILE A 9 8.88 -19.77 5.72
CA ILE A 9 8.87 -20.62 4.52
C ILE A 9 10.01 -20.18 3.60
N LYS A 10 10.94 -21.08 3.30
CA LYS A 10 12.05 -20.86 2.38
C LYS A 10 12.19 -22.02 1.42
N ASN A 11 12.19 -21.76 0.12
CA ASN A 11 12.31 -22.77 -0.93
C ASN A 11 11.33 -23.95 -0.75
N ASN A 12 10.07 -23.65 -0.41
CA ASN A 12 9.03 -24.66 -0.14
C ASN A 12 9.30 -25.57 1.08
N HIS A 13 10.21 -25.17 1.98
CA HIS A 13 10.48 -25.83 3.24
C HIS A 13 10.13 -24.89 4.40
N ILE A 14 9.62 -25.46 5.50
CA ILE A 14 9.28 -24.72 6.71
C ILE A 14 10.49 -24.79 7.65
N GLU A 15 11.09 -23.65 7.95
CA GLU A 15 12.14 -23.48 8.95
C GLU A 15 11.51 -22.98 10.25
N TRP A 16 11.59 -23.76 11.32
CA TRP A 16 11.00 -23.40 12.62
C TRP A 16 11.96 -22.49 13.41
N ASP A 17 11.47 -21.36 13.92
CA ASP A 17 12.28 -20.43 14.73
C ASP A 17 12.51 -20.95 16.16
N ASN A 18 11.63 -21.84 16.64
CA ASN A 18 11.67 -22.40 17.99
C ASN A 18 12.04 -23.89 17.96
N ASP A 19 12.53 -24.39 19.08
CA ASP A 19 12.84 -25.81 19.27
C ASP A 19 11.54 -26.66 19.25
N THR A 20 11.17 -27.11 18.06
CA THR A 20 9.97 -27.93 17.80
C THR A 20 10.23 -29.43 17.96
N ASN A 21 11.44 -29.83 18.39
CA ASN A 21 11.82 -31.23 18.63
C ASN A 21 10.87 -31.94 19.61
N LYS A 22 10.22 -31.24 20.54
CA LYS A 22 9.25 -31.88 21.45
C LYS A 22 7.91 -32.23 20.79
N VAL A 23 7.62 -31.74 19.58
CA VAL A 23 6.29 -31.78 18.96
C VAL A 23 6.34 -32.53 17.62
N ILE A 24 7.43 -32.39 16.87
CA ILE A 24 7.59 -32.96 15.52
C ILE A 24 8.34 -34.30 15.55
N ASN A 25 8.98 -34.68 16.67
CA ASN A 25 9.70 -35.96 16.82
C ASN A 25 8.79 -37.17 17.09
N SER A 26 7.66 -37.24 16.39
CA SER A 26 6.86 -38.47 16.33
C SER A 26 7.10 -39.09 14.96
N ASP A 27 7.39 -40.39 14.88
CA ASP A 27 7.53 -41.15 13.62
C ASP A 27 6.27 -41.13 12.72
N SER A 28 5.22 -40.45 13.16
CA SER A 28 3.94 -40.27 12.49
C SER A 28 3.79 -38.85 11.93
N ALA A 29 3.28 -38.73 10.71
CA ALA A 29 2.91 -37.46 10.12
C ALA A 29 1.90 -36.70 11.01
N VAL A 30 2.22 -35.44 11.35
CA VAL A 30 1.36 -34.58 12.17
C VAL A 30 0.63 -33.58 11.27
N PRO A 31 -0.72 -33.53 11.27
CA PRO A 31 -1.46 -32.53 10.52
C PRO A 31 -1.29 -31.14 11.16
N VAL A 32 -1.03 -30.14 10.32
CA VAL A 32 -0.81 -28.75 10.76
C VAL A 32 -1.66 -27.77 9.95
N PHE A 33 -2.09 -26.69 10.60
CA PHE A 33 -2.66 -25.51 9.93
C PHE A 33 -1.57 -24.47 9.78
N ILE A 34 -1.36 -23.98 8.56
CA ILE A 34 -0.37 -22.95 8.24
C ILE A 34 -1.13 -21.67 7.88
N THR A 35 -0.92 -20.62 8.66
CA THR A 35 -1.40 -19.29 8.35
C THR A 35 -0.21 -18.45 7.89
N ILE A 36 -0.23 -18.01 6.63
CA ILE A 36 0.79 -17.11 6.09
C ILE A 36 0.44 -15.70 6.52
N LEU A 37 1.38 -15.02 7.19
CA LEU A 37 1.23 -13.62 7.53
C LEU A 37 1.60 -12.79 6.30
N ASP A 38 0.61 -12.15 5.69
CA ASP A 38 0.85 -11.06 4.74
C ASP A 38 1.33 -9.84 5.53
N GLU A 39 2.62 -9.82 5.85
CA GLU A 39 3.23 -8.56 6.30
C GLU A 39 3.02 -7.54 5.19
N PRO A 40 2.43 -6.37 5.49
CA PRO A 40 2.30 -5.34 4.48
C PRO A 40 3.71 -5.00 4.03
N LEU A 41 4.00 -5.30 2.76
CA LEU A 41 5.14 -4.72 2.06
C LEU A 41 5.19 -3.24 2.43
N PRO A 42 6.37 -2.69 2.79
CA PRO A 42 6.47 -1.31 3.26
C PRO A 42 5.67 -0.42 2.31
N ASP A 43 4.59 0.15 2.86
CA ASP A 43 3.47 0.72 2.12
C ASP A 43 3.98 1.55 0.94
N ASP A 44 3.69 1.09 -0.27
CA ASP A 44 4.12 1.68 -1.53
C ASP A 44 3.68 3.15 -1.65
N LYS A 45 2.78 3.62 -0.76
CA LYS A 45 2.48 5.04 -0.53
C LYS A 45 3.73 5.91 -0.32
N LYS A 46 4.76 5.44 0.41
CA LYS A 46 6.00 6.20 0.59
C LYS A 46 6.80 6.33 -0.72
N ASN A 47 6.75 5.33 -1.59
CA ASN A 47 7.40 5.36 -2.91
C ASN A 47 6.56 6.12 -3.95
N ARG A 48 5.23 6.01 -3.92
CA ARG A 48 4.30 6.78 -4.74
C ARG A 48 4.48 8.29 -4.54
N GLY A 49 4.62 8.74 -3.29
CA GLY A 49 4.88 10.14 -3.00
C GLY A 49 6.16 10.67 -3.68
N LYS A 50 7.23 9.87 -3.66
CA LYS A 50 8.51 10.24 -4.32
C LYS A 50 8.39 10.25 -5.85
N GLY A 51 7.73 9.25 -6.44
CA GLY A 51 7.50 9.20 -7.89
C GLY A 51 6.65 10.38 -8.39
N MET A 52 5.60 10.72 -7.67
CA MET A 52 4.72 11.86 -7.98
C MET A 52 5.48 13.19 -7.91
N VAL A 53 6.28 13.42 -6.86
CA VAL A 53 7.09 14.64 -6.73
C VAL A 53 8.12 14.74 -7.86
N SER A 54 8.74 13.62 -8.26
CA SER A 54 9.68 13.61 -9.38
C SER A 54 9.01 14.00 -10.70
N ALA A 55 7.85 13.41 -10.99
CA ALA A 55 7.08 13.72 -12.20
C ALA A 55 6.63 15.19 -12.23
N LEU A 56 6.15 15.72 -11.11
CA LEU A 56 5.77 17.14 -11.01
C LEU A 56 6.97 18.07 -11.25
N ASN A 57 8.15 17.73 -10.72
CA ASN A 57 9.36 18.52 -10.93
C ASN A 57 9.81 18.52 -12.40
N GLU A 58 9.65 17.41 -13.13
CA GLU A 58 9.95 17.36 -14.57
C GLU A 58 9.00 18.24 -15.38
N LEU A 59 7.71 18.23 -15.06
CA LEU A 59 6.72 19.09 -15.72
C LEU A 59 7.02 20.59 -15.53
N VAL A 60 7.49 20.97 -14.33
CA VAL A 60 7.94 22.35 -14.05
C VAL A 60 9.16 22.72 -14.89
N LYS A 61 10.16 21.83 -14.99
CA LYS A 61 11.38 22.07 -15.80
C LYS A 61 11.06 22.24 -17.29
N LEU A 62 10.10 21.47 -17.79
CA LEU A 62 9.63 21.56 -19.18
C LEU A 62 8.75 22.79 -19.44
N LYS A 63 8.46 23.60 -18.40
CA LYS A 63 7.49 24.69 -18.46
C LYS A 63 6.16 24.22 -19.07
N ALA A 64 5.72 23.00 -18.74
CA ALA A 64 4.58 22.35 -19.38
C ALA A 64 3.27 23.15 -19.25
N PHE A 65 3.21 24.12 -18.35
CA PHE A 65 2.07 24.98 -18.09
C PHE A 65 2.36 26.47 -18.37
N SER A 66 3.37 26.81 -19.19
CA SER A 66 3.68 28.21 -19.50
C SER A 66 2.58 28.96 -20.25
N GLU A 67 1.67 28.23 -20.90
CA GLU A 67 0.52 28.78 -21.60
C GLU A 67 -0.69 29.00 -20.66
N VAL A 68 -0.62 28.45 -19.43
CA VAL A 68 -1.64 28.67 -18.40
C VAL A 68 -1.34 30.00 -17.72
N GLY A 69 -2.08 31.04 -18.11
CA GLY A 69 -1.91 32.40 -17.58
C GLY A 69 -2.21 32.50 -16.08
N ASP A 70 -3.49 32.33 -15.70
CA ASP A 70 -3.91 32.21 -14.31
C ASP A 70 -4.38 30.77 -14.03
N PRO A 71 -3.61 29.99 -13.24
CA PRO A 71 -4.00 28.64 -12.85
C PRO A 71 -5.36 28.57 -12.15
N VAL A 72 -5.77 29.60 -11.42
CA VAL A 72 -7.04 29.64 -10.69
C VAL A 72 -8.21 29.80 -11.67
N GLU A 73 -8.09 30.70 -12.64
CA GLU A 73 -9.10 30.86 -13.69
C GLU A 73 -9.15 29.63 -14.61
N PHE A 74 -8.00 29.06 -14.98
CA PHE A 74 -7.93 27.81 -15.75
C PHE A 74 -8.63 26.65 -15.04
N ILE A 75 -8.42 26.49 -13.72
CA ILE A 75 -9.10 25.45 -12.94
C ILE A 75 -10.60 25.75 -12.82
N ARG A 76 -10.99 27.03 -12.72
CA ARG A 76 -12.40 27.43 -12.69
C ARG A 76 -13.08 27.10 -14.01
N GLU A 77 -12.50 27.48 -15.15
CA GLU A 77 -12.96 27.13 -16.50
C GLU A 77 -13.07 25.62 -16.69
N MET A 78 -12.04 24.85 -16.32
CA MET A 78 -12.06 23.38 -16.37
C MET A 78 -13.11 22.75 -15.44
N ARG A 79 -13.57 23.47 -14.42
CA ARG A 79 -14.60 23.04 -13.46
C ARG A 79 -15.99 23.64 -13.75
N GLN A 80 -16.17 24.46 -14.78
CA GLN A 80 -17.40 25.24 -14.96
C GLN A 80 -18.68 24.39 -15.14
N ASP A 81 -18.60 23.09 -15.41
CA ASP A 81 -19.78 22.22 -15.56
C ASP A 81 -20.03 21.23 -14.41
N ARG A 82 -19.34 21.35 -13.26
CA ARG A 82 -19.64 20.46 -12.12
C ARG A 82 -20.02 21.20 -10.85
N PRO A 83 -21.29 21.11 -10.39
CA PRO A 83 -21.65 21.61 -9.07
C PRO A 83 -20.77 20.92 -8.01
N PHE A 84 -20.33 21.70 -7.03
CA PHE A 84 -19.52 21.21 -5.93
C PHE A 84 -20.39 20.27 -5.06
N PRO A 85 -20.08 18.96 -4.96
CA PRO A 85 -20.86 18.08 -4.09
C PRO A 85 -20.65 18.52 -2.62
N GLY A 86 -21.76 18.78 -1.92
CA GLY A 86 -21.76 19.06 -0.47
C GLY A 86 -21.64 20.53 -0.05
N ARG A 87 -21.99 21.51 -0.92
CA ARG A 87 -22.07 22.94 -0.53
C ARG A 87 -23.48 23.45 -0.19
N GLU A 88 -24.52 22.65 -0.36
CA GLU A 88 -25.92 23.05 -0.07
C GLU A 88 -26.23 23.10 1.43
N ASP A 89 -25.35 22.57 2.29
CA ASP A 89 -25.57 22.44 3.73
C ASP A 89 -24.89 23.53 4.57
N ALA A 90 -24.17 24.47 3.95
CA ALA A 90 -23.34 25.45 4.66
C ALA A 90 -24.06 26.75 5.06
N ASP A 91 -25.26 27.01 4.54
CA ASP A 91 -26.08 28.21 4.84
C ASP A 91 -27.38 27.84 5.60
N ARG A 92 -27.25 27.07 6.69
CA ARG A 92 -28.33 26.85 7.67
C ARG A 92 -27.94 27.26 9.08
#